data_AF-A0A8J2ML08-F1
#
_entry.id   AF-A0A8J2ML08-F1
#
_cell.length_a   1.000
_cell.length_b   1.000
_cell.length_c   1.000
_cell.angle_alpha   90.00
_cell.angle_beta   90.00
_cell.angle_gamma   90.00
#
_symmetry.space_group_name_H-M   'P 1'
#
loop_
_entity.id
_entity.type
_entity.pdbx_description
1 polymer ?
#
loop_
_entity_poly.entity_id
_entity_poly.type
_entity_poly.pdbx_seq_one_letter_code
_entity_poly.pdbx_strand_id
1 'polypeptide(L)'
;MTTTTAQKAEPALSIDPEAAIFLPNGGRSEHMLVNISDKRLAVKVRCSDNSLFRVSPVYMFIEPGSCGNLVITRLPGPAKSDKLVFHYLICEPNDLEPKEVFKINSQKSPEMLKLPIKIISAEDVPKIGQSPTSISQREP
;
A
#
# COMPACT_ATOMS: atom_id res chain seq x y z
N MET A 1 18.24 16.56 -7.40
CA MET A 1 18.61 15.18 -7.77
C MET A 1 17.40 14.59 -8.48
N THR A 2 17.46 14.57 -9.81
CA THR A 2 16.39 14.16 -10.71
C THR A 2 16.41 12.64 -10.83
N THR A 3 15.44 11.94 -10.25
CA THR A 3 15.22 10.52 -10.54
C THR A 3 14.37 10.42 -11.81
N THR A 4 15.05 10.24 -12.94
CA THR A 4 14.47 9.80 -14.21
C THR A 4 14.37 8.28 -14.20
N THR A 5 13.16 7.72 -14.35
CA THR A 5 13.01 6.30 -14.74
C THR A 5 11.72 6.06 -15.53
N ALA A 6 11.91 5.71 -16.81
CA ALA A 6 11.04 4.97 -17.73
C ALA A 6 9.60 5.47 -18.00
N GLN A 7 9.37 5.88 -19.25
CA GLN A 7 8.04 5.97 -19.87
C GLN A 7 7.39 4.57 -19.91
N LYS A 8 6.73 4.24 -18.82
CA LYS A 8 5.63 3.28 -18.73
C LYS A 8 4.47 4.17 -18.32
N ALA A 9 3.33 4.12 -19.01
CA ALA A 9 2.16 4.95 -18.69
C ALA A 9 2.05 5.11 -17.17
N GLU A 10 2.25 6.34 -16.67
CA GLU A 10 2.35 6.58 -15.24
C GLU A 10 1.09 6.01 -14.59
N PRO A 11 1.22 5.07 -13.64
CA PRO A 11 0.06 4.43 -13.06
C PRO A 11 -0.77 5.51 -12.37
N ALA A 12 -2.06 5.61 -12.70
CA ALA A 12 -2.98 6.60 -12.12
C ALA A 12 -3.08 6.54 -10.58
N LEU A 13 -2.56 5.47 -9.99
CA LEU A 13 -2.49 5.22 -8.56
C LEU A 13 -1.04 4.95 -8.15
N SER A 14 -0.56 5.70 -7.16
CA SER A 14 0.71 5.48 -6.48
C SER A 14 0.49 4.94 -5.05
N ILE A 15 1.50 4.33 -4.45
CA ILE A 15 1.47 3.84 -3.07
C ILE A 15 2.75 4.20 -2.32
N ASP A 16 2.61 4.73 -1.11
CA ASP A 16 3.71 5.08 -0.22
C ASP A 16 3.49 4.48 1.18
N PRO A 17 4.46 3.73 1.75
CA PRO A 17 5.69 3.27 1.13
C PRO A 17 5.46 2.19 0.06
N GLU A 18 6.38 2.08 -0.91
CA GLU A 18 6.31 1.15 -2.06
C GLU A 18 6.58 -0.33 -1.71
N ALA A 19 6.87 -0.64 -0.45
CA ALA A 19 7.01 -2.00 0.05
C ALA A 19 6.52 -2.10 1.50
N ALA A 20 5.87 -3.21 1.84
CA ALA A 20 5.50 -3.50 3.22
C ALA A 20 6.54 -4.43 3.85
N ILE A 21 7.09 -4.04 4.99
CA ILE A 21 8.14 -4.79 5.70
C ILE A 21 7.57 -5.26 7.05
N PHE A 22 7.67 -6.56 7.33
CA PHE A 22 7.20 -7.14 8.59
C PHE A 22 8.23 -8.08 9.20
N LEU A 23 8.05 -8.35 10.49
CA LEU A 23 8.79 -9.36 11.24
C LEU A 23 8.00 -10.68 11.34
N PRO A 24 8.67 -11.84 11.52
CA PRO A 24 8.01 -13.15 11.62
C PRO A 24 6.97 -13.25 12.73
N ASN A 25 7.14 -12.47 13.81
CA ASN A 25 6.19 -12.38 14.92
C ASN A 25 4.95 -11.53 14.60
N GLY A 26 4.83 -10.98 13.39
CA GLY A 26 3.71 -10.16 12.94
C GLY A 26 4.02 -8.67 12.94
N GLY A 27 2.97 -7.85 12.85
CA GLY A 27 3.08 -6.40 12.89
C GLY A 27 1.98 -5.67 12.11
N ARG A 28 2.08 -4.34 12.06
CA ARG A 28 1.18 -3.48 11.30
C ARG A 28 2.01 -2.53 10.43
N SER A 29 1.61 -2.39 9.17
CA SER A 29 2.18 -1.45 8.21
C SER A 29 1.05 -0.57 7.66
N GLU A 30 1.29 0.73 7.59
CA GLU A 30 0.35 1.71 7.07
C GLU A 30 0.88 2.22 5.73
N HIS A 31 -0.01 2.27 4.75
CA HIS A 31 0.29 2.73 3.40
C HIS A 31 -0.73 3.76 2.96
N MET A 32 -0.29 4.67 2.12
CA MET A 32 -1.07 5.73 1.53
C MET A 32 -1.16 5.48 0.03
N LEU A 33 -2.37 5.29 -0.47
CA LEU A 33 -2.63 5.21 -1.90
C LEU A 33 -2.95 6.62 -2.40
N VAL A 34 -2.20 7.10 -3.38
CA VAL A 34 -2.34 8.47 -3.90
C VAL A 34 -2.91 8.41 -5.31
N ASN A 35 -4.06 9.03 -5.53
CA ASN A 35 -4.63 9.16 -6.86
C ASN A 35 -3.99 10.36 -7.57
N ILE A 36 -3.13 10.07 -8.54
CA ILE A 36 -2.43 11.08 -9.33
C ILE A 36 -3.21 11.48 -10.59
N SER A 37 -4.36 10.85 -10.85
CA SER A 37 -5.20 11.15 -12.00
C SER A 37 -6.25 12.22 -11.71
N ASP A 38 -6.78 12.81 -12.78
CA ASP A 38 -7.88 13.79 -12.72
C ASP A 38 -9.27 13.16 -12.57
N LYS A 39 -9.34 11.83 -12.36
CA LYS A 39 -10.60 11.10 -12.22
C LYS A 39 -10.66 10.34 -10.91
N ARG A 40 -11.87 10.13 -10.41
CA ARG A 40 -12.12 9.29 -9.24
C ARG A 40 -11.76 7.83 -9.54
N LEU A 41 -11.05 7.18 -8.63
CA LEU A 41 -10.67 5.78 -8.77
C LEU A 41 -11.38 4.90 -7.74
N ALA A 42 -11.93 3.77 -8.17
CA ALA A 42 -12.31 2.66 -7.30
C ALA A 42 -11.14 1.71 -7.18
N VAL A 43 -10.74 1.40 -5.95
CA VAL A 43 -9.64 0.49 -5.65
C VAL A 43 -10.18 -0.74 -4.92
N LYS A 44 -9.75 -1.91 -5.37
CA LYS A 44 -9.97 -3.22 -4.74
C LYS A 44 -8.62 -3.84 -4.38
N VAL A 45 -8.42 -4.08 -3.10
CA VAL A 45 -7.21 -4.68 -2.58
C VAL A 45 -7.35 -6.19 -2.55
N ARG A 46 -6.36 -6.91 -3.09
CA ARG A 46 -6.26 -8.36 -2.98
C ARG A 46 -4.94 -8.76 -2.34
N CYS A 47 -5.04 -9.60 -1.32
CA CYS A 47 -3.88 -10.23 -0.71
C CYS A 47 -3.67 -11.64 -1.28
N SER A 48 -2.41 -12.03 -1.43
CA SER A 48 -2.03 -13.38 -1.85
C SER A 48 -2.27 -14.43 -0.75
N ASP A 49 -2.18 -14.03 0.52
CA ASP A 49 -2.24 -14.94 1.68
C ASP A 49 -3.16 -14.39 2.78
N ASN A 50 -4.45 -14.69 2.67
CA ASN A 50 -5.47 -14.21 3.61
C ASN A 50 -5.45 -14.97 4.95
N SER A 51 -4.58 -15.95 5.15
CA SER A 51 -4.44 -16.63 6.45
C SER A 51 -3.58 -15.81 7.41
N LEU A 52 -2.51 -15.18 6.90
CA LEU A 52 -1.53 -14.44 7.70
C LEU A 52 -1.70 -12.92 7.61
N PHE A 53 -2.34 -12.41 6.56
CA PHE A 53 -2.51 -10.97 6.38
C PHE A 53 -3.98 -10.55 6.52
N ARG A 54 -4.18 -9.40 7.16
CA ARG A 54 -5.45 -8.69 7.28
C ARG A 54 -5.26 -7.31 6.67
N VAL A 55 -6.18 -6.91 5.81
CA VAL A 55 -6.09 -5.63 5.08
C VAL A 55 -7.38 -4.86 5.30
N SER A 56 -7.27 -3.57 5.61
CA SER A 56 -8.41 -2.69 5.78
C SER A 56 -8.09 -1.27 5.30
N PRO A 57 -8.94 -0.64 4.47
CA PRO A 57 -10.12 -1.20 3.81
C PRO A 57 -9.74 -2.10 2.60
N VAL A 58 -10.64 -3.03 2.21
CA VAL A 58 -10.47 -3.86 0.99
C VAL A 58 -11.04 -3.25 -0.28
N TYR A 59 -12.01 -2.33 -0.11
CA TYR A 59 -12.57 -1.53 -1.19
C TYR A 59 -12.61 -0.08 -0.74
N MET A 60 -12.25 0.83 -1.63
CA MET A 60 -12.31 2.26 -1.35
C MET A 60 -12.42 3.07 -2.64
N PHE A 61 -12.94 4.29 -2.52
CA PHE A 61 -12.78 5.32 -3.54
C PHE A 61 -11.66 6.27 -3.16
N ILE A 62 -10.97 6.78 -4.16
CA ILE A 62 -9.97 7.84 -3.98
C ILE A 62 -10.29 8.94 -5.00
N GLU A 63 -10.67 10.10 -4.49
CA GLU A 63 -10.95 11.30 -5.29
C GLU A 63 -9.68 11.77 -6.03
N PRO A 64 -9.82 12.48 -7.17
CA PRO A 64 -8.67 13.03 -7.87
C PRO A 64 -7.83 13.94 -6.97
N GLY A 65 -6.51 13.77 -7.00
CA GLY A 65 -5.56 14.52 -6.17
C GLY A 65 -5.62 14.21 -4.66
N SER A 66 -6.44 13.23 -4.25
CA SER A 66 -6.56 12.81 -2.85
C SER A 66 -5.82 11.50 -2.58
N CYS A 67 -5.70 11.16 -1.30
CA CYS A 67 -5.09 9.92 -0.85
C CYS A 67 -6.02 9.09 0.03
N GLY A 68 -5.90 7.77 -0.07
CA GLY A 68 -6.59 6.79 0.75
C GLY A 68 -5.62 6.06 1.69
N ASN A 69 -5.98 5.91 2.96
CA ASN A 69 -5.20 5.15 3.92
C ASN A 69 -5.51 3.65 3.84
N LEU A 70 -4.47 2.83 3.96
CA LEU A 70 -4.53 1.39 3.97
C LEU A 70 -3.71 0.84 5.13
N VAL A 71 -4.32 -0.04 5.91
CA VAL A 71 -3.66 -0.74 6.99
C VAL A 71 -3.51 -2.21 6.62
N ILE A 72 -2.27 -2.70 6.67
CA ILE A 72 -1.91 -4.10 6.50
C ILE A 72 -1.42 -4.63 7.85
N THR A 73 -2.09 -5.63 8.38
CA THR A 73 -1.70 -6.31 9.62
C THR A 73 -1.25 -7.73 9.29
N ARG A 74 -0.06 -8.11 9.76
CA ARG A 74 0.47 -9.46 9.66
C ARG A 74 0.34 -10.19 11.00
N LEU A 75 -0.18 -11.41 10.96
CA LEU A 75 -0.21 -12.33 12.09
C LEU A 75 1.12 -13.11 12.19
N PRO A 76 1.51 -13.57 13.40
CA PRO A 76 2.69 -14.41 13.57
C PRO A 76 2.63 -15.64 12.67
N GLY A 77 3.73 -15.95 11.97
CA GLY A 77 3.76 -17.06 11.03
C GLY A 77 5.08 -17.21 10.28
N PRO A 78 5.16 -18.20 9.36
CA PRO A 78 6.37 -18.48 8.61
C PRO A 78 6.82 -17.27 7.80
N ALA A 79 8.13 -17.08 7.69
CA ALA A 79 8.72 -16.08 6.81
C ALA A 79 8.51 -16.50 5.36
N LYS A 80 7.59 -15.82 4.68
CA LYS A 80 7.25 -16.05 3.28
C LYS A 80 7.21 -14.73 2.54
N SER A 81 7.79 -14.69 1.34
CA SER A 81 7.65 -13.56 0.43
C SER A 81 6.24 -13.54 -0.15
N ASP A 82 5.52 -12.44 0.06
CA ASP A 82 4.15 -12.27 -0.41
C ASP A 82 3.99 -10.96 -1.17
N LYS A 83 2.83 -10.75 -1.77
CA LYS A 83 2.49 -9.50 -2.46
C LYS A 83 1.02 -9.13 -2.26
N LEU A 84 0.79 -7.84 -2.12
CA LEU A 84 -0.53 -7.24 -2.25
C LEU A 84 -0.72 -6.73 -3.68
N VAL A 85 -1.94 -6.86 -4.19
CA VAL A 85 -2.30 -6.41 -5.54
C VAL A 85 -3.53 -5.52 -5.47
N PHE A 86 -3.35 -4.27 -5.85
CA PHE A 86 -4.40 -3.27 -5.96
C PHE A 86 -4.92 -3.29 -7.37
N HIS A 87 -6.20 -3.61 -7.54
CA HIS A 87 -6.90 -3.46 -8.80
C HIS A 87 -7.63 -2.13 -8.74
N TYR A 88 -7.52 -1.30 -9.77
CA TYR A 88 -8.22 -0.03 -9.81
C TYR A 88 -8.88 0.22 -11.17
N LEU A 89 -9.96 0.99 -11.11
CA LEU A 89 -10.76 1.39 -12.27
C LEU A 89 -11.13 2.85 -12.11
N ILE A 90 -11.23 3.55 -13.24
CA ILE A 90 -11.80 4.89 -13.31
C ILE A 90 -13.31 4.78 -13.07
N CYS A 91 -13.80 5.60 -12.15
CA CYS A 91 -15.21 5.68 -11.80
C CYS A 91 -15.91 6.82 -12.52
N GLU A 92 -17.22 6.66 -12.64
CA GLU A 92 -18.14 7.72 -13.01
C GLU A 92 -18.57 8.51 -11.76
N PRO A 93 -18.92 9.80 -11.90
CA PRO A 93 -19.29 10.65 -10.76
C PRO A 93 -20.53 10.16 -9.99
N ASN A 94 -21.36 9.31 -10.61
CA ASN A 94 -22.57 8.73 -9.99
C ASN A 94 -22.31 7.41 -9.24
N ASP A 95 -21.08 6.90 -9.23
CA ASP A 95 -20.75 5.66 -8.53
C ASP A 95 -20.82 5.85 -7.01
N LEU A 96 -21.69 5.08 -6.36
CA LEU A 96 -21.91 5.15 -4.90
C LEU A 96 -21.12 4.11 -4.12
N GLU A 97 -20.87 2.94 -4.71
CA GLU A 97 -20.20 1.82 -4.05
C GLU A 97 -19.04 1.26 -4.89
N PRO A 98 -17.82 1.18 -4.34
CA PRO A 98 -16.65 0.73 -5.11
C PRO A 98 -16.80 -0.72 -5.54
N LYS A 99 -17.48 -1.54 -4.73
CA LYS A 99 -17.73 -2.95 -5.03
C LYS A 99 -18.63 -3.14 -6.26
N GLU A 100 -19.66 -2.32 -6.41
CA GLU A 100 -20.57 -2.39 -7.56
C GLU A 100 -19.87 -1.92 -8.85
N VAL A 101 -18.95 -0.94 -8.78
CA VAL A 101 -18.11 -0.56 -9.94
C VAL A 101 -17.36 -1.77 -10.49
N PHE A 102 -16.68 -2.54 -9.62
CA PHE A 102 -15.97 -3.75 -10.06
C PHE A 102 -16.90 -4.85 -10.60
N LYS A 103 -18.18 -4.85 -10.23
CA LYS A 103 -19.17 -5.81 -10.71
C LYS A 103 -19.73 -5.40 -12.08
N ILE A 104 -20.07 -4.12 -12.25
CA ILE A 104 -20.56 -3.55 -13.52
C ILE A 104 -19.46 -3.61 -14.58
N ASN A 105 -18.22 -3.30 -14.19
CA ASN A 105 -17.06 -3.33 -15.07
C ASN A 105 -16.31 -4.67 -15.06
N SER A 106 -16.96 -5.79 -14.71
CA SER A 106 -16.29 -7.10 -14.63
C SER A 106 -15.67 -7.55 -15.96
N GLN A 107 -16.18 -7.04 -17.09
CA GLN A 107 -15.66 -7.31 -18.44
C GLN A 107 -14.44 -6.44 -18.79
N LYS A 108 -14.21 -5.33 -18.06
CA LYS A 108 -13.02 -4.50 -18.23
C LYS A 108 -11.87 -5.10 -17.44
N SER A 109 -10.68 -5.09 -18.02
CA SER A 109 -9.46 -5.42 -17.28
C SER A 109 -9.09 -4.23 -16.39
N PRO A 110 -9.15 -4.36 -15.05
CA PRO A 110 -8.71 -3.29 -14.17
C PRO A 110 -7.20 -3.12 -14.26
N GLU A 111 -6.73 -1.90 -14.06
CA GLU A 111 -5.31 -1.65 -13.89
C GLU A 111 -4.82 -2.21 -12.55
N MET A 112 -3.53 -2.54 -12.47
CA MET A 112 -2.96 -3.27 -11.35
C MET A 112 -1.69 -2.61 -10.82
N LEU A 113 -1.67 -2.32 -9.52
CA LEU A 113 -0.49 -1.92 -8.77
C LEU A 113 -0.10 -3.05 -7.79
N LYS A 114 1.19 -3.37 -7.71
CA LYS A 114 1.69 -4.47 -6.87
C LYS A 114 2.57 -3.91 -5.77
N LEU A 115 2.29 -4.29 -4.53
CA LEU A 115 3.09 -3.96 -3.36
C LEU A 115 3.78 -5.24 -2.84
N PRO A 116 5.11 -5.34 -2.93
CA PRO A 116 5.84 -6.46 -2.36
C PRO A 116 5.77 -6.44 -0.83
N ILE A 117 5.60 -7.61 -0.23
CA ILE A 117 5.64 -7.82 1.21
C ILE A 117 6.92 -8.59 1.53
N LYS A 118 7.79 -7.97 2.33
CA LYS A 118 9.07 -8.54 2.75
C LYS A 118 9.03 -8.88 4.22
N ILE A 119 9.51 -10.08 4.54
CA ILE A 119 9.70 -10.53 5.91
C ILE A 119 11.17 -10.49 6.21
N ILE A 120 11.55 -9.62 7.15
CA ILE A 120 12.95 -9.47 7.57
C ILE A 120 13.13 -9.98 8.99
N SER A 121 14.35 -10.40 9.33
CA SER A 121 14.71 -10.72 10.71
C SER A 121 14.77 -9.44 11.54
N ALA A 122 14.56 -9.55 12.86
CA ALA A 122 14.53 -8.40 13.76
C ALA A 122 15.84 -7.58 13.77
N GLU A 123 16.95 -8.20 13.38
CA GLU A 123 18.27 -7.58 13.25
C GLU A 123 18.43 -6.67 12.02
N ASP A 124 17.59 -6.83 10.98
CA ASP A 124 17.69 -6.09 9.71
C ASP A 124 16.65 -4.96 9.61
N VAL A 125 15.90 -4.67 10.69
CA VAL A 125 14.89 -3.61 10.67
C VAL A 125 15.57 -2.26 10.38
N PRO A 126 15.25 -1.59 9.26
CA PRO A 126 15.77 -0.26 9.02
C PRO A 126 15.32 0.63 10.19
N LYS A 127 16.28 1.23 10.89
CA LYS A 127 16.04 2.15 12.01
C LYS A 127 15.43 3.46 11.47
N ILE A 128 14.16 3.42 11.08
CA ILE A 128 13.40 4.62 10.75
C ILE A 128 13.09 5.36 12.06
N GLY A 129 13.86 6.42 12.33
CA GLY A 129 13.46 7.48 13.25
C GLY A 129 13.83 7.35 14.74
N GLN A 130 15.00 6.83 15.10
CA GLN A 130 15.58 7.24 16.40
C GLN A 130 16.21 8.62 16.23
N SER A 131 15.53 9.65 16.73
CA SER A 131 16.16 10.94 16.99
C SER A 131 17.38 10.72 17.89
N PRO A 132 18.54 11.34 17.61
CA PRO A 132 19.70 11.21 18.47
C PRO A 132 19.37 11.88 19.81
N THR A 133 19.22 11.08 20.86
CA THR A 133 19.17 11.57 22.24
C THR A 133 20.53 12.21 22.55
N SER A 134 20.64 13.52 22.29
CA SER A 134 21.76 14.32 22.76
C SER A 134 21.59 14.52 24.26
N ILE A 135 22.30 13.74 25.07
CA ILE A 135 22.53 14.11 26.47
C ILE A 135 24.02 14.37 26.64
N SER A 136 24.28 15.67 26.68
CA SER A 136 25.52 16.38 26.92
C SER A 136 26.39 15.70 27.97
N GLN A 137 27.63 15.39 27.60
CA GLN A 137 28.73 15.28 28.56
C GLN A 137 28.79 16.58 29.37
N ARG A 138 28.82 16.44 30.69
CA ARG A 138 29.38 17.45 31.59
C ARG A 138 30.43 16.71 32.41
N GLU A 139 31.69 16.85 31.98
CA GLU A 139 32.86 16.34 32.69
C GLU A 139 33.04 17.09 34.03
N PRO A 140 33.69 16.45 35.02
CA PRO A 140 33.83 16.97 36.39
C PRO A 140 34.81 18.15 36.52
#